data_AF-A0A2S9XD76-F1
#
_entry.id   AF-A0A2S9XD76-F1
#
_cell.length_a   1.000
_cell.length_b   1.000
_cell.length_c   1.000
_cell.angle_alpha   90.00
_cell.angle_beta   90.00
_cell.angle_gamma   90.00
#
_symmetry.space_group_name_H-M   'P 1'
#
loop_
_entity.id
_entity.type
_entity.pdbx_description
1 polymer ?
#
loop_
_entity_poly.entity_id
_entity_poly.type
_entity_poly.pdbx_seq_one_letter_code
_entity_poly.pdbx_strand_id
1 'polypeptide(L)'
;MIQNDKTAFDELPWHDSTLLSVEIDRARPGERDEVVIRVEWPDESRQLVRFRECYAATMELNFGVAAPESILEANSSTEGAELLAVREKWAPLGVDLSGLMCFEVITNSTASRMRVYALGFEVEADRAS
;
A
#
# COMPACT_ATOMS: atom_id res chain seq x y z
N MET A 1 8.85 2.77 -12.66
CA MET A 1 8.43 1.65 -13.54
C MET A 1 7.41 0.92 -12.71
N ILE A 2 6.14 0.94 -13.13
CA ILE A 2 5.04 0.33 -12.38
C ILE A 2 5.29 -1.17 -12.32
N GLN A 3 5.46 -1.68 -11.10
CA GLN A 3 5.57 -3.11 -10.83
C GLN A 3 4.16 -3.66 -10.61
N ASN A 4 3.84 -4.71 -11.35
CA ASN A 4 2.57 -5.41 -11.27
C ASN A 4 2.78 -6.91 -10.94
N ASP A 5 3.81 -7.18 -10.16
CA ASP A 5 4.25 -8.52 -9.81
C ASP A 5 4.15 -8.71 -8.29
N LYS A 6 3.32 -9.66 -7.87
CA LYS A 6 3.18 -10.10 -6.47
C LYS A 6 4.54 -10.38 -5.84
N THR A 7 5.42 -11.07 -6.59
CA THR A 7 6.73 -11.46 -6.09
C THR A 7 7.60 -10.26 -5.77
N ALA A 8 7.51 -9.16 -6.54
CA ALA A 8 8.31 -7.97 -6.31
C ALA A 8 7.91 -7.20 -5.03
N PHE A 9 6.62 -7.19 -4.66
CA PHE A 9 6.16 -6.51 -3.44
C PHE A 9 6.54 -7.31 -2.20
N ASP A 10 6.26 -8.61 -2.23
CA ASP A 10 6.46 -9.52 -1.09
C ASP A 10 7.96 -9.70 -0.77
N GLU A 11 8.86 -9.42 -1.73
CA GLU A 11 10.32 -9.48 -1.59
C GLU A 11 10.98 -8.23 -0.99
N LEU A 12 10.24 -7.14 -0.78
CA LEU A 12 10.78 -5.94 -0.11
C LEU A 12 11.12 -6.26 1.37
N PRO A 13 12.08 -5.54 1.99
CA PRO A 13 12.57 -5.87 3.32
C PRO A 13 11.62 -5.36 4.43
N TRP A 14 10.35 -5.75 4.39
CA TRP A 14 9.28 -5.24 5.26
C TRP A 14 9.51 -5.45 6.73
N HIS A 15 10.02 -6.61 7.12
CA HIS A 15 10.24 -6.94 8.53
C HIS A 15 11.25 -5.96 9.15
N ASP A 16 10.91 -5.42 10.32
CA ASP A 16 11.69 -4.41 11.05
C ASP A 16 11.84 -3.05 10.35
N SER A 17 11.19 -2.83 9.20
CA SER A 17 11.12 -1.51 8.58
C SER A 17 10.27 -0.55 9.41
N THR A 18 10.58 0.74 9.37
CA THR A 18 9.80 1.77 10.07
C THR A 18 8.87 2.49 9.09
N LEU A 19 7.57 2.51 9.40
CA LEU A 19 6.58 3.33 8.71
C LEU A 19 6.69 4.77 9.20
N LEU A 20 7.06 5.69 8.30
CA LEU A 20 7.26 7.11 8.63
C LEU A 20 6.02 7.96 8.32
N SER A 21 5.33 7.70 7.22
CA SER A 21 4.09 8.41 6.86
C SER A 21 3.21 7.56 5.95
N VAL A 22 1.92 7.90 5.96
CA VAL A 22 0.90 7.42 5.01
C VAL A 22 0.26 8.66 4.41
N GLU A 23 0.31 8.78 3.09
CA GLU A 23 -0.22 9.90 2.33
C GLU A 23 -1.26 9.38 1.34
N ILE A 24 -2.40 10.07 1.23
CA ILE A 24 -3.45 9.76 0.27
C ILE A 24 -3.58 10.96 -0.65
N ASP A 25 -3.29 10.76 -1.94
CA ASP A 25 -3.47 11.79 -2.96
C ASP A 25 -4.70 11.46 -3.81
N ARG A 26 -5.70 12.34 -3.72
CA ARG A 26 -6.91 12.34 -4.56
C ARG A 26 -7.12 13.70 -5.22
N ALA A 27 -6.06 14.46 -5.46
CA ALA A 27 -6.15 15.81 -6.00
C ALA A 27 -6.77 15.84 -7.41
N ARG A 28 -6.69 14.73 -8.16
CA ARG A 28 -7.32 14.53 -9.47
C ARG A 28 -7.98 13.15 -9.55
N PRO A 29 -9.18 12.96 -8.98
CA PRO A 29 -9.85 11.66 -8.97
C PRO A 29 -10.00 11.06 -10.38
N GLY A 30 -9.72 9.78 -10.55
CA GLY A 30 -9.71 9.07 -11.82
C GLY A 30 -8.40 9.21 -12.63
N GLU A 31 -7.57 10.21 -12.32
CA GLU A 31 -6.23 10.38 -12.91
C GLU A 31 -5.11 10.13 -11.90
N ARG A 32 -5.37 10.49 -10.64
CA ARG A 32 -4.44 10.43 -9.52
C ARG A 32 -5.22 10.06 -8.26
N ASP A 33 -5.44 8.76 -8.13
CA ASP A 33 -5.85 8.10 -6.88
C ASP A 33 -4.66 7.25 -6.43
N GLU A 34 -3.90 7.77 -5.46
CA GLU A 34 -2.65 7.19 -4.99
C GLU A 34 -2.63 7.08 -3.48
N VAL A 35 -2.06 5.99 -2.99
CA VAL A 35 -1.62 5.85 -1.60
C VAL A 35 -0.11 5.77 -1.62
N VAL A 36 0.56 6.55 -0.79
CA VAL A 36 2.02 6.53 -0.64
C VAL A 36 2.33 6.23 0.80
N ILE A 37 3.17 5.24 1.04
CA ILE A 37 3.78 5.04 2.35
C ILE A 37 5.26 5.40 2.26
N ARG A 38 5.75 6.14 3.25
CA ARG A 38 7.17 6.42 3.41
C ARG A 38 7.74 5.42 4.39
N VAL A 39 8.79 4.73 3.97
CA VAL A 39 9.41 3.65 4.74
C VAL A 39 10.89 3.93 4.92
N GLU A 40 11.37 3.75 6.13
CA GLU A 40 12.80 3.60 6.43
C GLU A 40 13.09 2.10 6.55
N TRP A 41 13.94 1.59 5.67
CA TRP A 41 14.30 0.18 5.60
C TRP A 41 15.34 -0.18 6.68
N PRO A 42 15.63 -1.47 6.92
CA PRO A 42 16.61 -1.90 7.93
C PRO A 42 18.04 -1.41 7.67
N ASP A 43 18.37 -1.02 6.44
CA ASP A 43 19.65 -0.42 6.07
C ASP A 43 19.69 1.12 6.23
N GLU A 44 18.70 1.68 6.92
CA GLU A 44 18.49 3.12 7.17
C GLU A 44 18.18 3.93 5.89
N SER A 45 18.08 3.28 4.73
CA SER A 45 17.67 3.96 3.51
C SER A 45 16.16 4.27 3.53
N ARG A 46 15.78 5.41 2.96
CA ARG A 46 14.39 5.87 2.90
C ARG A 46 13.86 5.81 1.49
N GLN A 47 12.69 5.22 1.34
CA GLN A 47 11.99 5.14 0.06
C GLN A 47 10.49 5.37 0.25
N LEU A 48 9.85 5.75 -0.85
CA LEU A 48 8.40 5.81 -0.95
C LEU A 48 7.92 4.55 -1.67
N VAL A 49 6.91 3.89 -1.11
CA VAL A 49 6.15 2.86 -1.79
C VAL A 49 4.83 3.48 -2.22
N ARG A 50 4.67 3.69 -3.52
CA ARG A 50 3.54 4.37 -4.13
C ARG A 50 2.64 3.37 -4.83
N PHE A 51 1.42 3.21 -4.34
CA PHE A 51 0.37 2.45 -4.99
C PHE A 51 -0.31 3.34 -6.05
N ARG A 52 -0.39 2.84 -7.29
CA ARG A 52 -0.92 3.56 -8.46
C ARG A 52 -2.26 2.96 -8.87
N GLU A 53 -3.11 3.80 -9.46
CA GLU A 53 -4.42 3.38 -9.95
C GLU A 53 -5.22 2.68 -8.83
N CYS A 54 -5.34 3.37 -7.69
CA CYS A 54 -6.02 2.85 -6.51
C CYS A 54 -7.55 2.90 -6.70
N TYR A 55 -8.22 1.77 -6.48
CA TYR A 55 -9.68 1.64 -6.59
C TYR A 55 -10.38 1.58 -5.23
N ALA A 56 -9.64 1.24 -4.17
CA ALA A 56 -10.09 1.31 -2.79
C ALA A 56 -8.89 1.32 -1.83
N ALA A 57 -9.11 1.81 -0.61
CA ALA A 57 -8.17 1.66 0.49
C ALA A 57 -8.92 1.56 1.82
N THR A 58 -8.44 0.70 2.72
CA THR A 58 -8.93 0.55 4.08
C THR A 58 -7.78 0.81 5.04
N MET A 59 -7.97 1.77 5.94
CA MET A 59 -6.95 2.22 6.90
C MET A 59 -7.47 2.00 8.32
N GLU A 60 -7.15 0.85 8.91
CA GLU A 60 -7.44 0.52 10.31
C GLU A 60 -6.23 0.95 11.15
N LEU A 61 -6.15 2.24 11.48
CA LEU A 61 -5.00 2.84 12.18
C LEU A 61 -5.30 3.05 13.66
N ASN A 62 -4.47 2.45 14.51
CA ASN A 62 -4.48 2.66 15.95
C ASN A 62 -3.42 3.72 16.32
N PHE A 63 -3.73 4.58 17.28
CA PHE A 63 -2.83 5.66 17.74
C PHE A 63 -2.67 5.62 19.25
N GLY A 64 -1.58 6.20 19.77
CA GLY A 64 -1.37 6.37 21.21
C GLY A 64 -0.12 5.70 21.80
N VAL A 65 0.74 5.13 20.94
CA VAL A 65 2.04 4.60 21.34
C VAL A 65 3.13 5.62 21.03
N ALA A 66 3.98 5.94 22.02
CA ALA A 66 5.13 6.82 21.84
C ALA A 66 6.37 6.02 21.44
N ALA A 67 6.34 5.42 20.25
CA ALA A 67 7.45 4.64 19.69
C ALA A 67 7.45 4.76 18.15
N PRO A 68 8.59 4.50 17.49
CA PRO A 68 8.60 4.25 16.04
C PRO A 68 7.60 3.14 15.69
N GLU A 69 6.91 3.32 14.57
CA GLU A 69 5.97 2.30 14.09
C GLU A 69 6.71 1.34 13.17
N SER A 70 7.05 0.15 13.67
CA SER A 70 7.67 -0.87 12.81
C SER A 70 6.63 -1.69 12.06
N ILE A 71 6.99 -2.17 10.87
CA ILE A 71 6.19 -3.05 10.04
C ILE A 71 6.45 -4.49 10.49
N LEU A 72 5.36 -5.18 10.87
CA LEU A 72 5.38 -6.58 11.24
C LEU A 72 5.54 -7.45 9.99
N GLU A 73 4.66 -7.22 9.02
CA GLU A 73 4.63 -7.91 7.73
C GLU A 73 3.91 -7.04 6.68
N ALA A 74 4.23 -7.28 5.42
CA ALA A 74 3.42 -6.79 4.31
C ALA A 74 3.41 -7.84 3.20
N ASN A 75 2.25 -8.04 2.60
CA ASN A 75 2.03 -9.06 1.60
C ASN A 75 1.03 -8.57 0.55
N SER A 76 1.08 -9.16 -0.63
CA SER A 76 0.13 -8.89 -1.71
C SER A 76 -0.68 -10.13 -2.10
N SER A 77 -1.93 -9.91 -2.49
CA SER A 77 -2.87 -10.98 -2.86
C SER A 77 -3.69 -10.60 -4.09
N THR A 78 -3.91 -11.58 -4.96
CA THR A 78 -4.83 -11.52 -6.11
C THR A 78 -6.19 -12.16 -5.80
N GLU A 79 -6.36 -12.63 -4.56
CA GLU A 79 -7.53 -13.34 -4.05
C GLU A 79 -8.01 -12.74 -2.72
N GLY A 80 -9.22 -13.06 -2.32
CA GLY A 80 -9.83 -12.60 -1.07
C GLY A 80 -11.23 -12.02 -1.27
N ALA A 81 -12.07 -12.14 -0.25
CA ALA A 81 -13.46 -11.70 -0.32
C ALA A 81 -13.56 -10.18 -0.48
N GLU A 82 -12.69 -9.42 0.18
CA GLU A 82 -12.66 -7.96 0.10
C GLU A 82 -12.20 -7.48 -1.29
N LEU A 83 -11.21 -8.13 -1.89
CA LEU A 83 -10.76 -7.83 -3.25
C LEU A 83 -11.88 -8.12 -4.27
N LEU A 84 -12.58 -9.24 -4.11
CA LEU A 84 -13.75 -9.58 -4.93
C LEU A 84 -14.84 -8.52 -4.78
N ALA A 85 -15.15 -8.09 -3.56
CA ALA A 85 -16.16 -7.05 -3.31
C ALA A 85 -15.78 -5.71 -3.98
N VAL A 86 -14.49 -5.35 -4.02
CA VAL A 86 -14.03 -4.18 -4.79
C VAL A 86 -14.30 -4.38 -6.28
N ARG A 87 -13.94 -5.52 -6.87
CA ARG A 87 -14.20 -5.82 -8.29
C ARG A 87 -15.69 -5.74 -8.62
N GLU A 88 -16.54 -6.35 -7.81
CA GLU A 88 -18.00 -6.35 -7.99
C GLU A 88 -18.60 -4.94 -7.91
N LYS A 89 -18.08 -4.10 -7.02
CA LYS A 89 -18.53 -2.70 -6.88
C LYS A 89 -18.28 -1.88 -8.15
N TRP A 90 -17.17 -2.13 -8.84
CA TRP A 90 -16.76 -1.38 -10.03
C TRP A 90 -17.25 -1.99 -11.35
N ALA A 91 -17.57 -3.29 -11.37
CA ALA A 91 -18.02 -4.00 -12.58
C ALA A 91 -19.20 -3.32 -13.33
N PRO A 92 -20.25 -2.79 -12.66
CA PRO A 92 -21.35 -2.11 -13.36
C PRO A 92 -20.93 -0.82 -14.09
N LEU A 93 -19.77 -0.25 -13.75
CA LEU A 93 -19.22 0.95 -14.36
C LEU A 93 -18.34 0.64 -15.59
N GLY A 94 -18.17 -0.65 -15.93
CA GLY A 94 -17.39 -1.08 -17.10
C GLY A 94 -15.87 -0.98 -16.93
N VAL A 95 -15.39 -0.86 -15.69
CA VAL A 95 -13.95 -0.81 -15.38
C VAL A 95 -13.37 -2.22 -15.37
N ASP A 96 -12.29 -2.45 -16.12
CA ASP A 96 -11.54 -3.71 -16.07
C ASP A 96 -10.57 -3.73 -14.88
N LEU A 97 -10.83 -4.63 -13.93
CA LEU A 97 -10.04 -4.82 -12.71
C LEU A 97 -9.46 -6.24 -12.63
N SER A 98 -9.23 -6.88 -13.78
CA SER A 98 -8.60 -8.21 -13.85
C SER A 98 -7.21 -8.25 -13.21
N GLY A 99 -6.44 -7.16 -13.33
CA GLY A 99 -5.13 -6.99 -12.70
C GLY A 99 -5.15 -6.43 -11.28
N LEU A 100 -6.32 -6.24 -10.65
CA LEU A 100 -6.41 -5.63 -9.33
C LEU A 100 -5.81 -6.56 -8.26
N MET A 101 -4.94 -6.00 -7.43
CA MET A 101 -4.29 -6.65 -6.30
C MET A 101 -4.70 -5.96 -4.99
N CYS A 102 -4.61 -6.71 -3.89
CA CYS A 102 -4.67 -6.18 -2.53
C CYS A 102 -3.26 -6.17 -1.96
N PHE A 103 -2.75 -4.99 -1.62
CA PHE A 103 -1.49 -4.79 -0.90
C PHE A 103 -1.81 -4.53 0.57
N GLU A 104 -1.31 -5.37 1.46
CA GLU A 104 -1.56 -5.30 2.88
C GLU A 104 -0.27 -5.01 3.64
N VAL A 105 -0.34 -4.08 4.59
CA VAL A 105 0.76 -3.74 5.50
C VAL A 105 0.21 -3.77 6.93
N ILE A 106 0.87 -4.55 7.78
CA ILE A 106 0.54 -4.71 9.20
C ILE A 106 1.69 -4.17 10.02
N THR A 107 1.36 -3.33 10.99
CA THR A 107 2.35 -2.70 11.88
C THR A 107 2.41 -3.41 13.23
N ASN A 108 3.54 -3.30 13.92
CA ASN A 108 3.81 -4.01 15.16
C ASN A 108 3.37 -3.20 16.38
N SER A 109 3.80 -1.94 16.50
CA SER A 109 3.65 -1.14 17.72
C SER A 109 2.19 -0.81 18.00
N THR A 110 1.42 -0.51 16.96
CA THR A 110 -0.02 -0.18 17.10
C THR A 110 -0.96 -1.27 16.63
N ALA A 111 -0.45 -2.38 16.08
CA ALA A 111 -1.27 -3.40 15.41
C ALA A 111 -2.22 -2.80 14.34
N SER A 112 -1.83 -1.69 13.70
CA SER A 112 -2.56 -1.09 12.60
C SER A 112 -2.50 -1.97 11.35
N ARG A 113 -3.56 -1.94 10.55
CA ARG A 113 -3.70 -2.71 9.31
C ARG A 113 -4.14 -1.80 8.17
N MET A 114 -3.32 -1.76 7.12
CA MET A 114 -3.58 -0.98 5.92
C MET A 114 -3.76 -1.92 4.75
N ARG A 115 -4.82 -1.71 3.96
CA ARG A 115 -5.05 -2.44 2.71
C ARG A 115 -5.27 -1.45 1.58
N VAL A 116 -4.53 -1.61 0.49
CA VAL A 116 -4.66 -0.80 -0.73
C VAL A 116 -5.00 -1.70 -1.90
N TYR A 117 -6.07 -1.38 -2.62
CA TYR A 117 -6.53 -2.12 -3.79
C TYR A 117 -6.12 -1.34 -5.04
N ALA A 118 -5.08 -1.80 -5.72
CA ALA A 118 -4.41 -1.06 -6.78
C ALA A 118 -4.00 -1.98 -7.94
N LEU A 119 -3.76 -1.39 -9.11
CA LEU A 119 -3.25 -2.11 -10.30
C LEU A 119 -1.72 -2.17 -10.35
N GLY A 120 -1.03 -1.61 -9.38
CA GLY A 120 0.41 -1.71 -9.28
C GLY A 120 1.00 -0.81 -8.19
N PHE A 121 2.31 -0.97 -7.98
CA PHE A 121 3.07 -0.14 -7.06
C PHE A 121 4.42 0.24 -7.66
N GLU A 122 5.05 1.26 -7.08
CA GLU A 122 6.40 1.70 -7.42
C GLU A 122 7.17 1.98 -6.14
N VAL A 123 8.47 1.66 -6.16
CA VAL A 123 9.40 2.06 -5.11
C VAL A 123 10.30 3.15 -5.66
N GLU A 124 10.34 4.29 -5.01
CA GLU A 124 11.15 5.45 -5.40
C GLU A 124 11.98 5.95 -4.23
N ALA A 125 13.20 6.42 -4.50
CA ALA A 125 14.05 7.01 -3.48
C ALA A 125 13.32 8.19 -2.82
N ASP A 126 13.34 8.24 -1.49
CA ASP A 126 12.78 9.35 -0.75
C ASP A 126 13.73 10.55 -0.84
N ARG A 127 13.57 11.31 -1.92
CA ARG A 127 14.28 12.59 -2.10
C ARG A 127 13.55 13.62 -1.26
N ALA A 128 13.82 13.60 0.04
CA ALA A 128 13.46 14.70 0.92
C ALA A 128 14.05 16.00 0.34
N SER A 129 13.15 16.90 -0.08
CA SER A 129 13.43 18.30 -0.41
C SER A 129 13.49 19.14 0.85
#